data_AF-A0A256ZWK1-F1
#
_entry.id   AF-A0A256ZWK1-F1
#
_cell.length_a   1.000
_cell.length_b   1.000
_cell.length_c   1.000
_cell.angle_alpha   90.00
_cell.angle_beta   90.00
_cell.angle_gamma   90.00
#
_symmetry.space_group_name_H-M   'P 1'
#
loop_
_entity.id
_entity.type
_entity.pdbx_description
1 polymer ?
#
loop_
_entity_poly.entity_id
_entity_poly.type
_entity_poly.pdbx_seq_one_letter_code
_entity_poly.pdbx_strand_id
1 'polypeptide(L)'
;MKTVVNTKSHIETRDFHFQRRNSLLFIERMGERAVVFTLKNLRNLARTYLEILGDEFFYIEYERGYRLGLLRFNNTFSRIKDPIERLKKILEFSEWTGAWQVLKWSFNPKTKKGYAIVKNSYWAEVFKPFDRPVCHNLAGYLAAVIGSAYGIELEAEEVECEAKGDKRCYFIIHAY
;
A
#
# COMPACT_ATOMS: atom_id res chain seq x y z
N MET A 1 -25.36 15.39 42.18
CA MET A 1 -24.16 14.69 41.67
C MET A 1 -24.08 14.97 40.16
N LYS A 2 -23.17 15.85 39.74
CA LYS A 2 -23.00 16.24 38.33
C LYS A 2 -22.17 15.15 37.64
N THR A 3 -22.75 14.43 36.70
CA THR A 3 -21.96 13.57 35.81
C THR A 3 -21.72 14.34 34.52
N VAL A 4 -20.59 15.03 34.48
CA VAL A 4 -19.99 15.53 33.26
C VAL A 4 -19.45 14.31 32.52
N VAL A 5 -20.09 13.93 31.42
CA VAL A 5 -19.47 13.06 30.42
C VAL A 5 -19.17 13.95 29.22
N ASN A 6 -17.99 14.55 29.26
CA ASN A 6 -17.35 15.11 28.10
C ASN A 6 -16.19 14.18 27.73
N THR A 7 -16.38 13.38 26.69
CA THR A 7 -15.29 13.04 25.78
C THR A 7 -15.90 12.94 24.40
N LYS A 8 -15.87 14.06 23.68
CA LYS A 8 -15.89 14.08 22.22
C LYS A 8 -14.80 13.12 21.74
N SER A 9 -15.16 11.90 21.36
CA SER A 9 -14.37 11.16 20.38
C SER A 9 -14.58 11.89 19.07
N HIS A 10 -13.65 12.81 18.77
CA HIS A 10 -13.49 13.30 17.42
C HIS A 10 -13.14 12.08 16.56
N ILE A 11 -14.15 11.50 15.92
CA ILE A 11 -13.94 10.69 14.73
C ILE A 11 -13.42 11.69 13.71
N GLU A 12 -12.10 11.77 13.53
CA GLU A 12 -11.53 12.36 12.33
C GLU A 12 -12.12 11.58 11.16
N THR A 13 -13.14 12.16 10.52
CA THR A 13 -13.72 11.66 9.29
C THR A 13 -12.62 11.71 8.25
N ARG A 14 -11.95 10.57 8.02
CA ARG A 14 -10.92 10.43 6.99
C ARG A 14 -11.54 10.84 5.65
N ASP A 15 -11.00 11.88 5.01
CA ASP A 15 -11.52 12.66 3.87
C ASP A 15 -11.62 11.91 2.52
N PHE A 16 -11.93 10.63 2.53
CA PHE A 16 -12.15 9.86 1.32
C PHE A 16 -13.56 9.28 1.42
N HIS A 17 -14.39 9.63 0.44
CA HIS A 17 -15.77 9.19 0.36
C HIS A 17 -15.93 8.31 -0.88
N PHE A 18 -16.70 7.23 -0.72
CA PHE A 18 -17.18 6.46 -1.85
C PHE A 18 -18.53 7.02 -2.29
N GLN A 19 -18.66 7.34 -3.57
CA GLN A 19 -19.92 7.79 -4.14
C GLN A 19 -20.37 6.83 -5.23
N ARG A 20 -21.67 6.51 -5.25
CA ARG A 20 -22.27 5.74 -6.34
C ARG A 20 -22.87 6.68 -7.39
N ARG A 21 -22.54 6.47 -8.67
CA ARG A 21 -23.09 7.22 -9.82
C ARG A 21 -23.42 6.23 -10.93
N ASN A 22 -24.67 6.20 -11.41
CA ASN A 22 -25.13 5.29 -12.48
C ASN A 22 -24.66 3.83 -12.28
N SER A 23 -24.92 3.27 -11.09
CA SER A 23 -24.49 1.92 -10.67
C SER A 23 -22.99 1.69 -10.44
N LEU A 24 -22.13 2.65 -10.80
CA LEU A 24 -20.67 2.57 -10.61
C LEU A 24 -20.25 3.17 -9.27
N LEU A 25 -19.21 2.61 -8.64
CA LEU A 25 -18.60 3.14 -7.42
C LEU A 25 -17.39 4.01 -7.78
N PHE A 26 -17.28 5.18 -7.17
CA PHE A 26 -16.16 6.11 -7.36
C PHE A 26 -15.54 6.49 -6.02
N ILE A 27 -14.23 6.71 -6.02
CA ILE A 27 -13.51 7.39 -4.93
C ILE A 27 -13.58 8.88 -5.22
N GLU A 28 -14.41 9.60 -4.48
CA GLU A 28 -14.83 10.97 -4.81
C GLU A 28 -13.65 11.93 -4.98
N ARG A 29 -12.70 11.93 -4.04
CA ARG A 29 -11.51 12.80 -4.06
C ARG A 29 -10.60 12.58 -5.28
N MET A 30 -10.62 11.37 -5.84
CA MET A 30 -9.79 10.97 -6.98
C MET A 30 -10.56 11.01 -8.31
N GLY A 31 -11.89 11.03 -8.27
CA GLY A 31 -12.72 10.84 -9.45
C GLY A 31 -12.51 9.48 -10.13
N GLU A 32 -11.91 8.51 -9.42
CA GLU A 32 -11.56 7.21 -9.97
C GLU A 32 -12.67 6.19 -9.74
N ARG A 33 -13.04 5.45 -10.79
CA ARG A 33 -13.96 4.31 -10.66
C ARG A 33 -13.25 3.21 -9.88
N ALA A 34 -13.92 2.71 -8.86
CA ALA A 34 -13.44 1.60 -8.04
C ALA A 34 -14.36 0.40 -8.15
N VAL A 35 -13.80 -0.77 -7.87
CA VAL A 35 -14.53 -2.00 -7.59
C VAL A 35 -14.04 -2.54 -6.26
N VAL A 36 -14.93 -3.13 -5.47
CA VAL A 36 -14.58 -3.72 -4.18
C VAL A 36 -14.35 -5.21 -4.37
N PHE A 37 -13.18 -5.68 -3.93
CA PHE A 37 -12.88 -7.11 -3.85
C PHE A 37 -13.02 -7.57 -2.40
N THR A 38 -13.70 -8.70 -2.20
CA THR A 38 -13.59 -9.41 -0.92
C THR A 38 -12.25 -10.14 -0.88
N LEU A 39 -11.66 -10.27 0.31
CA LEU A 39 -10.39 -10.99 0.46
C LEU A 39 -10.48 -12.46 0.04
N LYS A 40 -11.67 -13.08 0.11
CA LYS A 40 -11.92 -14.43 -0.42
C LYS A 40 -11.76 -14.48 -1.94
N ASN A 41 -12.38 -13.54 -2.66
CA ASN A 41 -12.27 -13.49 -4.12
C ASN A 41 -10.84 -13.16 -4.56
N LEU A 42 -10.19 -12.23 -3.85
CA LEU A 42 -8.82 -11.86 -4.13
C LEU A 42 -7.84 -13.02 -3.85
N ARG A 43 -8.08 -13.78 -2.78
CA ARG A 43 -7.33 -15.01 -2.49
C ARG A 43 -7.49 -16.06 -3.58
N ASN A 44 -8.71 -16.29 -4.03
CA ASN A 44 -8.95 -17.23 -5.13
C ASN A 44 -8.18 -16.80 -6.38
N LEU A 45 -8.29 -15.53 -6.77
CA LEU A 45 -7.56 -14.97 -7.91
C LEU A 45 -6.04 -15.16 -7.77
N ALA A 46 -5.47 -14.72 -6.65
CA ALA A 46 -4.03 -14.74 -6.43
C ALA A 46 -3.46 -16.18 -6.39
N ARG A 47 -4.17 -17.12 -5.73
CA ARG A 47 -3.76 -18.52 -5.69
C ARG A 47 -3.88 -19.20 -7.05
N THR A 48 -4.93 -18.92 -7.83
CA THR A 48 -5.05 -19.45 -9.19
C THR A 48 -3.89 -19.01 -10.08
N TYR A 49 -3.48 -17.73 -10.03
CA TYR A 49 -2.32 -17.28 -10.82
C TYR A 49 -1.00 -17.86 -10.31
N LEU A 50 -0.83 -17.97 -8.99
CA LEU A 50 0.36 -18.62 -8.42
C LEU A 50 0.45 -20.10 -8.84
N GLU A 51 -0.67 -20.82 -8.89
CA GLU A 51 -0.72 -22.22 -9.35
C GLU A 51 -0.36 -22.37 -10.84
N ILE A 52 -0.76 -21.41 -11.68
CA ILE A 52 -0.50 -21.45 -13.12
C ILE A 52 0.92 -21.01 -13.45
N LEU A 53 1.39 -19.94 -12.81
CA LEU A 53 2.61 -19.24 -13.18
C LEU A 53 3.79 -19.58 -12.30
N GLY A 54 3.59 -20.16 -11.11
CA GLY A 54 4.65 -20.32 -10.13
C GLY A 54 5.19 -18.97 -9.64
N ASP A 55 6.48 -18.92 -9.36
CA ASP A 55 7.14 -17.78 -8.72
C ASP A 55 7.20 -16.53 -9.62
N GLU A 56 7.07 -16.73 -10.93
CA GLU A 56 6.93 -15.68 -11.94
C GLU A 56 5.76 -14.74 -11.61
N PHE A 57 4.72 -15.24 -10.93
CA PHE A 57 3.62 -14.41 -10.43
C PHE A 57 4.10 -13.30 -9.50
N PHE A 58 5.11 -13.55 -8.66
CA PHE A 58 5.61 -12.56 -7.71
C PHE A 58 6.39 -11.43 -8.39
N TYR A 59 7.10 -11.72 -9.49
CA TYR A 59 7.74 -10.68 -10.31
C TYR A 59 6.68 -9.80 -11.00
N ILE A 60 5.61 -10.41 -11.51
CA ILE A 60 4.47 -9.67 -12.09
C ILE A 60 3.83 -8.78 -11.03
N GLU A 61 3.63 -9.28 -9.82
CA GLU A 61 3.05 -8.51 -8.73
C GLU A 61 3.95 -7.36 -8.28
N TYR A 62 5.28 -7.55 -8.23
CA TYR A 62 6.22 -6.46 -7.99
C TYR A 62 6.07 -5.35 -9.03
N GLU A 63 6.14 -5.70 -10.31
CA GLU A 63 6.03 -4.74 -11.41
C GLU A 63 4.65 -4.05 -11.43
N ARG A 64 3.58 -4.79 -11.14
CA ARG A 64 2.23 -4.23 -10.98
C ARG A 64 2.19 -3.20 -9.86
N GLY A 65 2.82 -3.51 -8.73
CA GLY A 65 2.99 -2.62 -7.59
C GLY A 65 3.73 -1.34 -7.96
N TYR A 66 4.88 -1.48 -8.64
CA TYR A 66 5.72 -0.38 -9.08
C TYR A 66 4.97 0.57 -10.02
N ARG A 67 4.34 0.03 -11.07
CA ARG A 67 3.52 0.83 -12.01
C ARG A 67 2.34 1.52 -11.33
N LEU A 68 1.69 0.86 -10.38
CA LEU A 68 0.63 1.48 -9.60
C LEU A 68 1.18 2.63 -8.75
N GLY A 69 2.35 2.47 -8.12
CA GLY A 69 3.02 3.53 -7.37
C GLY A 69 3.33 4.74 -8.25
N LEU A 70 3.87 4.51 -9.45
CA LEU A 70 4.13 5.57 -10.43
C LEU A 70 2.84 6.28 -10.87
N LEU A 71 1.77 5.52 -11.17
CA LEU A 71 0.46 6.10 -11.51
C LEU A 71 -0.06 6.99 -10.38
N ARG A 72 0.04 6.53 -9.13
CA ARG A 72 -0.39 7.30 -7.96
C ARG A 72 0.42 8.59 -7.82
N PHE A 73 1.73 8.51 -7.95
CA PHE A 73 2.61 9.65 -7.75
C PHE A 73 2.55 10.67 -8.90
N ASN A 74 2.57 10.20 -10.14
CA ASN A 74 2.68 11.07 -11.33
C ASN A 74 1.33 11.60 -11.81
N ASN A 75 0.23 10.89 -11.52
CA ASN A 75 -1.09 11.23 -12.06
C ASN A 75 -2.08 11.52 -10.94
N THR A 76 -2.46 10.51 -10.15
CA THR A 76 -3.56 10.62 -9.16
C THR A 76 -3.33 11.74 -8.15
N PHE A 77 -2.12 11.83 -7.58
CA PHE A 77 -1.77 12.81 -6.55
C PHE A 77 -0.89 13.97 -7.08
N SER A 78 -0.79 14.13 -8.39
CA SER A 78 0.05 15.13 -9.09
C SER A 78 -0.22 16.59 -8.70
N ARG A 79 -1.42 16.88 -8.18
CA ARG A 79 -1.82 18.22 -7.69
C ARG A 79 -1.01 18.65 -6.45
N ILE A 80 -0.51 17.70 -5.66
CA ILE A 80 0.33 17.99 -4.48
C ILE A 80 1.76 18.25 -4.98
N LYS A 81 2.23 19.50 -4.90
CA LYS A 81 3.51 19.90 -5.50
C LYS A 81 4.73 19.44 -4.72
N ASP A 82 4.67 19.46 -3.39
CA ASP A 82 5.75 18.95 -2.56
C ASP A 82 5.80 17.40 -2.67
N PRO A 83 6.94 16.83 -3.10
CA PRO A 83 7.02 15.40 -3.38
C PRO A 83 6.95 14.53 -2.11
N ILE A 84 7.41 15.03 -0.97
CA ILE A 84 7.38 14.30 0.30
C ILE A 84 5.96 14.30 0.88
N GLU A 85 5.26 15.44 0.80
CA GLU A 85 3.85 15.53 1.17
C GLU A 85 2.98 14.67 0.25
N ARG A 86 3.29 14.63 -1.05
CA ARG A 86 2.62 13.74 -2.00
C ARG A 86 2.79 12.28 -1.59
N LEU A 87 4.01 11.85 -1.28
CA LEU A 87 4.30 10.52 -0.76
C LEU A 87 3.47 10.20 0.48
N LYS A 88 3.45 11.09 1.49
CA LYS A 88 2.65 10.89 2.71
C LYS A 88 1.17 10.69 2.39
N LYS A 89 0.59 11.54 1.53
CA LYS A 89 -0.82 11.42 1.13
C LYS A 89 -1.13 10.15 0.35
N ILE A 90 -0.18 9.64 -0.43
CA ILE A 90 -0.31 8.36 -1.10
C ILE A 90 -0.34 7.22 -0.07
N LEU A 91 0.56 7.22 0.91
CA LEU A 91 0.58 6.19 1.97
C LEU A 91 -0.68 6.24 2.83
N GLU A 92 -1.13 7.44 3.25
CA GLU A 92 -2.40 7.63 3.98
C GLU A 92 -3.60 7.10 3.18
N PHE A 93 -3.63 7.33 1.87
CA PHE A 93 -4.67 6.81 0.99
C PHE A 93 -4.68 5.28 0.94
N SER A 94 -3.51 4.65 0.87
CA SER A 94 -3.41 3.18 0.92
C SER A 94 -3.94 2.61 2.23
N GLU A 95 -3.70 3.28 3.37
CA GLU A 95 -4.29 2.85 4.64
C GLU A 95 -5.81 3.02 4.65
N TRP A 96 -6.29 4.16 4.15
CA TRP A 96 -7.72 4.45 4.12
C TRP A 96 -8.49 3.47 3.24
N THR A 97 -7.92 3.05 2.11
CA THR A 97 -8.53 2.05 1.23
C THR A 97 -8.47 0.63 1.79
N GLY A 98 -7.86 0.43 2.96
CA GLY A 98 -7.73 -0.88 3.58
C GLY A 98 -6.69 -1.77 2.90
N ALA A 99 -5.75 -1.19 2.17
CA ALA A 99 -4.71 -1.97 1.52
C ALA A 99 -3.65 -2.44 2.54
N TRP A 100 -3.12 -1.53 3.32
CA TRP A 100 -2.08 -1.82 4.31
C TRP A 100 -1.90 -0.63 5.24
N GLN A 101 -1.32 -0.85 6.42
CA GLN A 101 -1.00 0.21 7.37
C GLN A 101 0.51 0.41 7.46
N VAL A 102 1.01 1.59 7.10
CA VAL A 102 2.42 1.96 7.21
C VAL A 102 2.68 2.54 8.60
N LEU A 103 3.25 1.73 9.49
CA LEU A 103 3.57 2.15 10.85
C LEU A 103 4.73 3.15 10.90
N LYS A 104 5.73 2.94 10.05
CA LYS A 104 6.93 3.76 9.99
C LYS A 104 7.64 3.56 8.66
N TRP A 105 8.23 4.62 8.14
CA TRP A 105 9.18 4.52 7.04
C TRP A 105 10.27 5.59 7.22
N SER A 106 11.42 5.37 6.58
CA SER A 106 12.48 6.36 6.51
C SER A 106 13.33 6.09 5.29
N PHE A 107 13.80 7.13 4.63
CA PHE A 107 14.75 7.01 3.54
C PHE A 107 15.79 8.13 3.64
N ASN A 108 17.05 7.75 3.56
CA ASN A 108 18.17 8.68 3.56
C ASN A 108 18.71 8.80 2.12
N PRO A 109 18.51 9.95 1.44
CA PRO A 109 18.95 10.13 0.05
C PRO A 109 20.47 10.19 -0.09
N LYS A 110 21.23 10.52 0.97
CA LYS A 110 22.69 10.53 0.93
C LYS A 110 23.27 9.12 0.91
N THR A 111 22.72 8.23 1.74
CA THR A 111 23.17 6.83 1.81
C THR A 111 22.39 5.93 0.85
N LYS A 112 21.36 6.46 0.18
CA LYS A 112 20.41 5.73 -0.67
C LYS A 112 19.85 4.46 -0.02
N LYS A 113 19.56 4.55 1.28
CA LYS A 113 19.06 3.44 2.10
C LYS A 113 17.87 3.87 2.92
N GLY A 114 16.92 2.96 3.08
CA GLY A 114 15.71 3.20 3.85
C GLY A 114 15.02 1.90 4.24
N TYR A 115 13.86 2.06 4.86
CA TYR A 115 12.99 0.95 5.24
C TYR A 115 11.53 1.38 5.33
N ALA A 116 10.64 0.40 5.30
CA ALA A 116 9.23 0.57 5.67
C ALA A 116 8.78 -0.58 6.59
N ILE A 117 7.97 -0.23 7.59
CA ILE A 117 7.33 -1.16 8.52
C ILE A 117 5.84 -1.10 8.25
N VAL A 118 5.25 -2.25 7.91
CA VAL A 118 3.85 -2.36 7.53
C VAL A 118 3.14 -3.44 8.35
N LYS A 119 1.85 -3.22 8.63
CA LYS A 119 0.94 -4.20 9.20
C LYS A 119 -0.35 -4.30 8.41
N ASN A 120 -1.07 -5.41 8.62
CA ASN A 120 -2.38 -5.65 8.04
C ASN A 120 -2.35 -5.52 6.51
N SER A 121 -1.30 -6.04 5.88
CA SER A 121 -1.22 -6.08 4.41
C SER A 121 -2.32 -6.99 3.88
N TYR A 122 -3.20 -6.47 3.01
CA TYR A 122 -4.23 -7.27 2.36
C TYR A 122 -3.63 -8.47 1.63
N TRP A 123 -2.41 -8.31 1.10
CA TRP A 123 -1.74 -9.34 0.34
C TRP A 123 -1.15 -10.43 1.22
N ALA A 124 -0.56 -10.05 2.36
CA ALA A 124 -0.17 -11.02 3.38
C ALA A 124 -1.38 -11.83 3.87
N GLU A 125 -2.54 -11.17 4.08
CA GLU A 125 -3.77 -11.85 4.47
C GLU A 125 -4.34 -12.78 3.39
N VAL A 126 -4.24 -12.39 2.13
CA VAL A 126 -4.64 -13.22 1.01
C VAL A 126 -3.85 -14.52 0.99
N PHE A 127 -2.53 -14.46 1.20
CA PHE A 127 -1.68 -15.64 1.12
C PHE A 127 -1.63 -16.47 2.39
N LYS A 128 -1.75 -15.85 3.59
CA LYS A 128 -1.52 -16.53 4.88
C LYS A 128 -2.35 -17.82 5.04
N PRO A 129 -1.74 -18.90 5.56
CA PRO A 129 -0.30 -19.06 5.83
C PRO A 129 0.51 -19.29 4.54
N PHE A 130 1.76 -18.84 4.53
CA PHE A 130 2.76 -19.10 3.48
C PHE A 130 4.13 -19.34 4.12
N ASP A 131 5.11 -19.86 3.37
CA ASP A 131 6.43 -20.23 3.89
C ASP A 131 7.52 -19.16 3.69
N ARG A 132 7.19 -18.09 2.97
CA ARG A 132 8.10 -16.98 2.63
C ARG A 132 7.37 -15.63 2.52
N PRO A 133 8.11 -14.51 2.42
CA PRO A 133 7.53 -13.20 2.07
C PRO A 133 6.74 -13.25 0.76
N VAL A 134 5.68 -12.43 0.65
CA VAL A 134 4.74 -12.47 -0.48
C VAL A 134 4.26 -11.09 -0.93
N CYS A 135 4.48 -10.02 -0.16
CA CYS A 135 4.02 -8.67 -0.45
C CYS A 135 4.89 -7.96 -1.49
N HIS A 136 5.22 -8.65 -2.58
CA HIS A 136 6.02 -8.13 -3.69
C HIS A 136 5.36 -6.91 -4.35
N ASN A 137 4.03 -6.91 -4.45
CA ASN A 137 3.28 -5.75 -4.92
C ASN A 137 3.48 -4.49 -4.05
N LEU A 138 3.56 -4.66 -2.74
CA LEU A 138 3.83 -3.57 -1.82
C LEU A 138 5.30 -3.15 -1.88
N ALA A 139 6.22 -4.09 -2.06
CA ALA A 139 7.63 -3.78 -2.28
C ALA A 139 7.80 -2.88 -3.53
N GLY A 140 7.28 -3.30 -4.69
CA GLY A 140 7.32 -2.50 -5.91
C GLY A 140 6.62 -1.15 -5.74
N TYR A 141 5.48 -1.12 -5.05
CA TYR A 141 4.77 0.12 -4.75
C TYR A 141 5.61 1.10 -3.93
N LEU A 142 6.24 0.64 -2.85
CA LEU A 142 7.10 1.44 -1.97
C LEU A 142 8.31 1.97 -2.74
N ALA A 143 8.97 1.12 -3.53
CA ALA A 143 10.08 1.50 -4.40
C ALA A 143 9.68 2.66 -5.33
N ALA A 144 8.54 2.55 -6.01
CA ALA A 144 8.05 3.59 -6.91
C ALA A 144 7.70 4.90 -6.20
N VAL A 145 6.90 4.86 -5.12
CA VAL A 145 6.40 6.09 -4.48
C VAL A 145 7.50 6.82 -3.71
N ILE A 146 8.39 6.09 -3.04
CA ILE A 146 9.52 6.68 -2.32
C ILE A 146 10.58 7.15 -3.32
N GLY A 147 10.90 6.33 -4.33
CA GLY A 147 11.87 6.69 -5.37
C GLY A 147 11.46 7.97 -6.10
N SER A 148 10.19 8.06 -6.50
CA SER A 148 9.63 9.26 -7.15
C SER A 148 9.70 10.50 -6.26
N ALA A 149 9.51 10.34 -4.94
CA ALA A 149 9.55 11.45 -4.00
C ALA A 149 10.95 12.04 -3.81
N TYR A 150 11.99 11.20 -3.89
CA TYR A 150 13.38 11.61 -3.77
C TYR A 150 14.08 11.82 -5.12
N GLY A 151 13.42 11.50 -6.24
CA GLY A 151 14.01 11.57 -7.58
C GLY A 151 15.13 10.54 -7.79
N ILE A 152 15.01 9.37 -7.16
CA ILE A 152 16.02 8.29 -7.21
C ILE A 152 15.30 7.01 -7.60
N GLU A 153 15.88 6.26 -8.54
CA GLU A 153 15.42 4.90 -8.84
C GLU A 153 15.80 3.97 -7.68
N LEU A 154 14.80 3.30 -7.11
CA LEU A 154 14.94 2.46 -5.93
C LEU A 154 14.34 1.08 -6.19
N GLU A 155 14.84 0.11 -5.44
CA GLU A 155 14.24 -1.20 -5.24
C GLU A 155 13.80 -1.35 -3.78
N ALA A 156 12.87 -2.28 -3.55
CA ALA A 156 12.51 -2.69 -2.20
C ALA A 156 12.38 -4.22 -2.11
N GLU A 157 12.77 -4.76 -0.97
CA GLU A 157 12.69 -6.19 -0.67
C GLU A 157 11.97 -6.42 0.65
N GLU A 158 11.03 -7.37 0.70
CA GLU A 158 10.38 -7.79 1.93
C GLU A 158 11.21 -8.88 2.64
N VAL A 159 11.64 -8.62 3.87
CA VAL A 159 12.48 -9.55 4.66
C VAL A 159 11.78 -10.15 5.88
N GLU A 160 10.68 -9.53 6.34
CA GLU A 160 9.73 -10.08 7.31
C GLU A 160 8.33 -10.00 6.70
N CYS A 161 7.47 -11.00 6.92
CA CYS A 161 6.09 -11.01 6.40
C CYS A 161 5.09 -11.68 7.36
N GLU A 162 3.92 -11.05 7.54
CA GLU A 162 2.83 -11.61 8.33
C GLU A 162 2.30 -12.94 7.76
N ALA A 163 2.39 -13.15 6.44
CA ALA A 163 1.99 -14.43 5.81
C ALA A 163 2.89 -15.60 6.22
N LYS A 164 4.18 -15.31 6.45
CA LYS A 164 5.19 -16.26 6.96
C LYS A 164 5.04 -16.57 8.45
N GLY A 165 4.24 -15.76 9.15
CA GLY A 165 4.10 -15.81 10.61
C GLY A 165 4.96 -14.81 11.37
N ASP A 166 5.65 -13.88 10.68
CA ASP A 166 6.37 -12.80 11.35
C ASP A 166 5.39 -11.77 11.96
N LYS A 167 5.87 -10.92 12.87
CA LYS A 167 5.02 -9.96 13.61
C LYS A 167 4.51 -8.77 12.78
N ARG A 168 5.08 -8.57 11.59
CA ARG A 168 4.89 -7.41 10.70
C ARG A 168 5.47 -7.75 9.33
N CYS A 169 5.16 -6.89 8.35
CA CYS A 169 5.89 -6.87 7.10
C CYS A 169 7.01 -5.81 7.17
N TYR A 170 8.26 -6.18 6.88
CA TYR A 170 9.41 -5.26 6.91
C TYR A 170 10.10 -5.22 5.55
N PHE A 171 10.28 -4.00 5.03
CA PHE A 171 10.86 -3.76 3.72
C PHE A 171 12.18 -3.01 3.87
N ILE A 172 13.21 -3.49 3.19
CA ILE A 172 14.47 -2.76 2.98
C ILE A 172 14.36 -2.03 1.66
N ILE A 173 14.77 -0.77 1.62
CA ILE A 173 14.71 0.08 0.42
C ILE A 173 16.11 0.58 0.11
N HIS A 174 16.54 0.44 -1.14
CA HIS A 174 17.87 0.85 -1.56
C HIS A 174 17.88 1.25 -3.04
N ALA A 175 18.88 2.00 -3.46
CA ALA A 175 19.15 2.22 -4.89
C ALA A 175 20.00 1.07 -5.44
N TYR A 176 19.91 0.87 -6.76
CA TYR A 176 20.92 0.16 -7.54
C TYR A 176 22.32 0.74 -7.33
#